data_AF-A0A924LLI2-F1
#
_entry.id   AF-A0A924LLI2-F1
#
_cell.length_a   1.000
_cell.length_b   1.000
_cell.length_c   1.000
_cell.angle_alpha   90.00
_cell.angle_beta   90.00
_cell.angle_gamma   90.00
#
_symmetry.space_group_name_H-M   'P 1'
#
loop_
_entity.id
_entity.type
_entity.pdbx_description
1 polymer ?
#
loop_
_entity_poly.entity_id
_entity_poly.type
_entity_poly.pdbx_seq_one_letter_code
_entity_poly.pdbx_strand_id
1 'polypeptide(L)'
;MPRRFDFAGLIAPVSQGAFFSDTYERNHLVIARSDPTFYAGLLDLDTVMNCIETMPILADAISMVKFGADQHPTDYLGADRTADPRRVLAMFDDGWTIALNRMEMQLP
;
A
#
# COMPACT_ATOMS: atom_id res chain seq x y z
N MET A 1 -15.51 14.98 -7.55
CA MET A 1 -15.01 15.10 -6.16
C MET A 1 -14.51 13.73 -5.74
N PRO A 2 -13.35 13.61 -5.09
CA PRO A 2 -12.85 12.32 -4.63
C PRO A 2 -13.85 11.69 -3.66
N ARG A 3 -14.04 10.37 -3.77
CA ARG A 3 -14.93 9.62 -2.89
C ARG A 3 -14.35 9.66 -1.48
N ARG A 4 -15.13 10.14 -0.51
CA ARG A 4 -14.73 10.07 0.89
C ARG A 4 -14.92 8.62 1.36
N PHE A 5 -13.82 7.94 1.65
CA PHE A 5 -13.86 6.61 2.24
C PHE A 5 -14.19 6.77 3.72
N ASP A 6 -15.43 6.48 4.10
CA ASP A 6 -15.85 6.36 5.49
C ASP A 6 -16.01 4.89 5.89
N PHE A 7 -16.15 4.64 7.19
CA PHE A 7 -16.25 3.30 7.71
C PHE A 7 -17.45 2.55 7.13
N ALA A 8 -18.62 3.19 7.03
CA ALA A 8 -19.83 2.57 6.49
C ALA A 8 -19.67 2.13 5.03
N GLY A 9 -19.05 2.98 4.19
CA GLY A 9 -18.74 2.67 2.80
C GLY A 9 -17.68 1.58 2.66
N LEU A 10 -16.70 1.53 3.56
CA LEU A 10 -15.64 0.52 3.56
C LEU A 10 -16.18 -0.90 3.83
N ILE A 11 -17.16 -1.03 4.71
CA ILE A 11 -17.73 -2.33 5.09
C ILE A 11 -19.03 -2.68 4.35
N ALA A 12 -19.59 -1.76 3.55
CA ALA A 12 -20.80 -2.02 2.79
C ALA A 12 -20.66 -3.30 1.91
N PRO A 13 -21.70 -4.14 1.82
CA PRO A 13 -23.07 -3.94 2.32
C PRO A 13 -23.28 -4.31 3.80
N VAL A 14 -22.24 -4.73 4.53
CA VAL A 14 -22.35 -5.08 5.95
C VAL A 14 -22.64 -3.81 6.76
N SER A 15 -23.62 -3.87 7.65
CA SER A 15 -23.89 -2.77 8.58
C SER A 15 -22.83 -2.71 9.68
N GLN A 16 -22.59 -1.52 10.26
CA GLN A 16 -21.65 -1.39 11.37
C GLN A 16 -22.02 -2.28 12.57
N GLY A 17 -23.33 -2.38 12.87
CA GLY A 17 -23.81 -3.24 13.95
C GLY A 17 -23.45 -4.71 13.74
N ALA A 18 -23.74 -5.24 12.56
CA ALA A 18 -23.40 -6.62 12.20
C ALA A 18 -21.89 -6.86 12.17
N PHE A 19 -21.11 -5.89 11.70
CA PHE A 19 -19.66 -5.98 11.72
C PHE A 19 -19.12 -6.14 13.15
N PHE A 20 -19.52 -5.28 14.08
CA PHE A 20 -19.02 -5.33 15.46
C PHE A 20 -19.56 -6.51 16.27
N SER A 21 -20.79 -6.96 16.02
CA SER A 21 -21.35 -8.10 16.75
C SER A 21 -20.77 -9.43 16.28
N ASP A 22 -20.65 -9.62 14.96
CA ASP A 22 -20.48 -10.95 14.37
C ASP A 22 -19.09 -11.19 13.77
N THR A 23 -18.38 -10.11 13.40
CA THR A 23 -17.14 -10.18 12.62
C THR A 23 -15.91 -9.70 13.40
N TYR A 24 -15.99 -8.49 13.96
CA TYR A 24 -14.85 -7.81 14.56
C TYR A 24 -14.20 -8.68 15.65
N GLU A 25 -12.90 -8.96 15.48
CA GLU A 25 -12.09 -9.83 16.36
C GLU A 25 -12.61 -11.27 16.52
N ARG A 26 -13.50 -11.73 15.63
CA ARG A 26 -14.10 -13.08 15.68
C ARG A 26 -13.84 -13.89 14.42
N ASN A 27 -14.13 -13.31 13.25
CA ASN A 27 -14.14 -14.02 11.97
C ASN A 27 -13.51 -13.18 10.85
N HIS A 28 -12.96 -13.86 9.84
CA HIS A 28 -12.56 -13.19 8.60
C HIS A 28 -13.80 -12.74 7.81
N LEU A 29 -13.79 -11.51 7.32
CA LEU A 29 -14.83 -10.97 6.43
C LEU A 29 -14.25 -10.69 5.05
N VAL A 30 -14.86 -11.29 4.03
CA VAL A 30 -14.53 -11.03 2.63
C VAL A 30 -15.70 -10.29 1.99
N ILE A 31 -15.43 -9.08 1.49
CA ILE A 31 -16.42 -8.27 0.75
C ILE A 31 -16.04 -8.30 -0.73
N ALA A 32 -16.72 -9.14 -1.50
CA ALA A 32 -16.57 -9.19 -2.95
C ALA A 32 -17.32 -8.01 -3.58
N ARG A 33 -16.61 -6.94 -3.93
CA ARG A 33 -17.19 -5.79 -4.63
C ARG A 33 -17.28 -6.09 -6.13
N SER A 34 -18.45 -5.86 -6.72
CA SER A 34 -18.67 -5.99 -8.17
C SER A 34 -18.32 -4.71 -8.95
N ASP A 35 -17.55 -3.79 -8.34
CA ASP A 35 -17.12 -2.53 -8.92
C ASP A 35 -15.58 -2.46 -8.90
N PRO A 36 -14.90 -2.63 -10.04
CA PRO A 36 -13.44 -2.58 -10.12
C PRO A 36 -12.87 -1.18 -9.88
N THR A 37 -13.70 -0.14 -9.98
CA THR A 37 -13.29 1.26 -9.79
C THR A 37 -13.48 1.75 -8.37
N PHE A 38 -13.97 0.90 -7.45
CA PHE A 38 -14.36 1.31 -6.11
C PHE A 38 -13.24 2.07 -5.35
N TYR A 39 -11.99 1.61 -5.49
CA TYR A 39 -10.79 2.21 -4.87
C TYR A 39 -9.93 3.03 -5.84
N ALA A 40 -10.39 3.30 -7.07
CA ALA A 40 -9.58 3.97 -8.09
C ALA A 40 -9.09 5.36 -7.69
N GLY A 41 -9.77 6.04 -6.76
CA GLY A 41 -9.36 7.33 -6.22
C GLY A 41 -8.60 7.25 -4.89
N LEU A 42 -8.25 6.06 -4.40
CA LEU A 42 -7.52 5.89 -3.14
C LEU A 42 -6.00 5.93 -3.37
N LEU A 43 -5.51 5.07 -4.25
CA LEU A 43 -4.10 4.93 -4.57
C LEU A 43 -3.96 4.19 -5.91
N ASP A 44 -3.14 4.74 -6.80
CA ASP A 44 -2.73 4.08 -8.04
C ASP A 44 -1.21 3.90 -8.10
N LEU A 45 -0.76 3.09 -9.05
CA LEU A 45 0.66 2.77 -9.19
C LEU A 45 1.49 4.02 -9.57
N ASP A 46 0.94 4.89 -10.40
CA ASP A 46 1.61 6.13 -10.83
C ASP A 46 1.86 7.06 -9.63
N THR A 47 0.90 7.17 -8.72
CA THR A 47 1.02 7.93 -7.46
C THR A 47 2.09 7.32 -6.56
N VAL A 48 2.15 5.99 -6.46
CA VAL A 48 3.20 5.29 -5.69
C VAL A 48 4.58 5.58 -6.28
N MET A 49 4.75 5.47 -7.59
CA MET A 49 6.02 5.72 -8.25
C MET A 49 6.43 7.19 -8.14
N ASN A 50 5.50 8.12 -8.34
CA ASN A 50 5.76 9.54 -8.15
C ASN A 50 6.17 9.86 -6.69
N CYS A 51 5.55 9.20 -5.69
CA CYS A 51 5.96 9.35 -4.29
C CYS A 51 7.42 8.91 -4.08
N ILE A 52 7.79 7.74 -4.60
CA ILE A 52 9.16 7.21 -4.53
C ILE A 52 10.15 8.15 -5.23
N GLU A 53 9.78 8.72 -6.38
CA GLU A 53 10.66 9.61 -7.16
C GLU A 53 10.84 11.01 -6.57
N THR A 54 9.81 11.54 -5.90
CA THR A 54 9.76 12.95 -5.49
C THR A 54 10.00 13.17 -4.00
N MET A 55 9.83 12.14 -3.17
CA MET A 55 9.98 12.24 -1.71
C MET A 55 11.18 11.43 -1.22
N PRO A 56 11.94 11.93 -0.22
CA PRO A 56 13.00 11.16 0.43
C PRO A 56 12.39 10.07 1.33
N ILE A 57 12.05 8.92 0.74
CA ILE A 57 11.50 7.79 1.50
C ILE A 57 12.62 7.12 2.30
N LEU A 58 12.54 7.20 3.63
CA LEU A 58 13.52 6.63 4.54
C LEU A 58 13.46 5.10 4.59
N ALA A 59 14.57 4.48 4.96
CA ALA A 59 14.72 3.02 5.08
C ALA A 59 13.66 2.30 5.93
N ASP A 60 13.02 2.98 6.89
CA ASP A 60 11.95 2.42 7.75
C ASP A 60 10.55 2.51 7.10
N ALA A 61 10.41 3.34 6.07
CA ALA A 61 9.17 3.56 5.34
C ALA A 61 9.04 2.67 4.09
N ILE A 62 10.10 1.94 3.70
CA ILE A 62 10.10 1.09 2.49
C ILE A 62 10.88 -0.20 2.67
N SER A 63 10.31 -1.31 2.18
CA SER A 63 10.98 -2.59 2.03
C SER A 63 10.65 -3.26 0.70
N MET A 64 11.56 -4.13 0.26
CA MET A 64 11.40 -4.95 -0.95
C MET A 64 11.33 -6.41 -0.52
N VAL A 65 10.30 -7.13 -0.95
CA VAL A 65 10.04 -8.51 -0.51
C VAL A 65 9.87 -9.44 -1.72
N LYS A 66 10.57 -10.59 -1.71
CA LYS A 66 10.40 -11.66 -2.69
C LYS A 66 10.54 -13.00 -1.98
N PHE A 67 9.60 -13.91 -2.21
CA PHE A 67 9.60 -15.21 -1.52
C PHE A 67 10.85 -16.02 -1.89
N GLY A 68 11.56 -16.54 -0.89
CA GLY A 68 12.76 -17.36 -1.09
C GLY A 68 14.01 -16.58 -1.52
N ALA A 69 13.99 -15.24 -1.43
CA ALA A 69 15.15 -14.40 -1.67
C ALA A 69 15.51 -13.61 -0.40
N ASP A 70 16.80 -13.52 -0.11
CA ASP A 70 17.31 -12.60 0.89
C ASP A 70 17.44 -11.19 0.30
N GLN A 71 17.19 -10.19 1.12
CA GLN A 71 17.21 -8.79 0.73
C GLN A 71 18.17 -8.03 1.64
N HIS A 72 18.98 -7.16 1.06
CA HIS A 72 19.76 -6.20 1.82
C HIS A 72 19.27 -4.77 1.54
N PRO A 73 19.17 -3.88 2.55
CA PRO A 73 18.77 -2.49 2.35
C PRO A 73 19.56 -1.75 1.26
N THR A 74 20.83 -2.09 1.06
CA THR A 74 21.68 -1.47 0.02
C THR A 74 21.25 -1.80 -1.41
N ASP A 75 20.41 -2.80 -1.61
CA ASP A 75 19.96 -3.24 -2.94
C ASP A 75 18.98 -2.21 -3.55
N TYR A 76 18.25 -1.47 -2.72
CA TYR A 76 17.25 -0.49 -3.13
C TYR A 76 17.37 0.89 -2.46
N LEU A 77 18.23 1.04 -1.46
CA LEU A 77 18.54 2.34 -0.85
C LEU A 77 19.80 2.97 -1.45
N GLY A 78 19.79 4.30 -1.51
CA GLY A 78 20.96 5.12 -1.79
C GLY A 78 21.91 5.25 -0.59
N ALA A 79 23.04 5.92 -0.80
CA ALA A 79 24.04 6.14 0.24
C ALA A 79 23.53 7.00 1.42
N ASP A 80 22.52 7.84 1.17
CA ASP A 80 21.82 8.65 2.18
C ASP A 80 20.75 7.87 2.96
N ARG A 81 20.60 6.56 2.69
CA ARG A 81 19.59 5.66 3.27
C ARG A 81 18.16 6.02 2.92
N THR A 82 17.95 6.74 1.81
CA THR A 82 16.63 6.91 1.18
C THR A 82 16.45 5.94 0.02
N ALA A 83 15.21 5.69 -0.38
CA ALA A 83 14.91 4.87 -1.55
C ALA A 83 15.58 5.45 -2.81
N ASP A 84 16.29 4.61 -3.56
CA ASP A 84 16.75 4.92 -4.92
C ASP A 84 15.65 4.47 -5.90
N PRO A 85 14.93 5.39 -6.56
CA PRO A 85 13.78 5.04 -7.40
C PRO A 85 14.14 4.06 -8.52
N ARG A 86 15.34 4.16 -9.09
CA ARG A 86 15.79 3.29 -10.18
C ARG A 86 16.01 1.87 -9.70
N ARG A 87 16.56 1.70 -8.51
CA ARG A 87 16.79 0.37 -7.92
C ARG A 87 15.48 -0.26 -7.47
N VAL A 88 14.59 0.50 -6.84
CA VAL A 88 13.26 0.05 -6.45
C VAL A 88 12.48 -0.46 -7.67
N LEU A 89 12.47 0.32 -8.76
CA LEU A 89 11.80 -0.08 -10.00
C LEU A 89 12.44 -1.32 -10.63
N ALA A 90 13.78 -1.38 -10.71
CA ALA A 90 14.48 -2.54 -11.26
C ALA A 90 14.18 -3.83 -10.49
N MET A 91 14.07 -3.75 -9.16
CA MET A 91 13.68 -4.90 -8.34
C MET A 91 12.20 -5.24 -8.56
N PHE A 92 11.31 -4.25 -8.65
CA PHE A 92 9.89 -4.50 -8.96
C PHE A 92 9.72 -5.23 -10.31
N ASP A 93 10.46 -4.80 -11.34
CA ASP A 93 10.48 -5.45 -12.65
C ASP A 93 11.04 -6.90 -12.60
N ASP A 94 11.95 -7.20 -11.66
CA ASP A 94 12.43 -8.56 -11.35
C ASP A 94 11.40 -9.38 -10.53
N GLY A 95 10.21 -8.84 -10.25
CA GLY A 95 9.15 -9.53 -9.54
C GLY A 95 9.23 -9.44 -8.02
N TRP A 96 9.95 -8.45 -7.50
CA TRP A 96 9.88 -8.10 -6.09
C TRP A 96 8.59 -7.30 -5.79
N THR A 97 8.08 -7.43 -4.58
CA THR A 97 6.97 -6.61 -4.06
C THR A 97 7.52 -5.40 -3.33
N ILE A 98 6.99 -4.22 -3.63
CA ILE A 98 7.26 -2.98 -2.87
C ILE A 98 6.27 -2.92 -1.70
N ALA A 99 6.78 -2.83 -0.47
CA ALA A 99 5.99 -2.54 0.72
C ALA A 99 6.32 -1.14 1.22
N LEU A 100 5.31 -0.25 1.22
CA LEU A 100 5.41 1.10 1.73
C LEU A 100 4.62 1.24 3.02
N ASN A 101 5.27 1.79 4.04
CA ASN A 101 4.65 2.07 5.33
C ASN A 101 4.28 3.54 5.41
N ARG A 102 3.25 3.85 6.22
CA ARG A 102 2.89 5.22 6.59
C ARG A 102 2.54 6.12 5.41
N MET A 103 1.92 5.55 4.37
CA MET A 103 1.51 6.30 3.17
C MET A 103 0.51 7.41 3.50
N GLU A 104 -0.27 7.29 4.57
CA GLU A 104 -1.15 8.34 5.08
C GLU A 104 -0.43 9.63 5.51
N MET A 105 0.89 9.57 5.73
CA MET A 105 1.72 10.75 6.01
C MET A 105 2.36 11.35 4.76
N GLN A 106 2.34 10.62 3.63
CA GLN A 106 3.01 11.01 2.38
C GLN A 106 2.01 11.31 1.25
N LEU A 107 0.81 10.77 1.32
CA LEU A 107 -0.27 11.04 0.38
C LEU A 107 -1.10 12.25 0.85
N PRO A 108 -1.61 13.06 -0.09
CA PRO A 108 -2.44 14.24 0.22
C PRO A 108 -3.82 13.91 0.82
#